data_AF-A0A2K9EQA8-F1
#
_entry.id   AF-A0A2K9EQA8-F1
#
_cell.length_a   1.000
_cell.length_b   1.000
_cell.length_c   1.000
_cell.angle_alpha   90.00
_cell.angle_beta   90.00
_cell.angle_gamma   90.00
#
_symmetry.space_group_name_H-M   'P 1'
#
loop_
_entity.id
_entity.type
_entity.pdbx_description
1 polymer ?
#
loop_
_entity_poly.entity_id
_entity_poly.type
_entity_poly.pdbx_seq_one_letter_code
_entity_poly.pdbx_strand_id
1 'polypeptide(L)'
;MPRTASETRAAGSTRRDRLADAGLVLFAGAFSFLSAGSVLPEDGAVSENVLFAEALAAGVACLALLLRRRWPVPLAVAMLVADSFGHFFIGPTLVAVFTVAAHRPLRATGWITALVFARLVGFLASVPDPEDPRTGAGVAYFSLVTAALVWGLYRRSRRQLVASLRERAEQAEADAALRAEQAQRRAREEIAREMHDVLAHRLSLLSVHAGALEFHPGAPPAEVARAAGVIRDSAHEALQDLRDVIGVLRAPADAAAGAGRPQPTLGDVDRLVAEAGEAGMRIAYAPDVAAPEAVPAATGRTAYRIVQEGLTNARKHAAGTKVTVTLTGSPEKGLTVEVGNPLPGAAGVADGPRTAAVLTGGQAAAGRDEYGRAAAGARPGAGRGAGTDRAAVAALAAKPRGGPGGLAGAPVTVPGPGGRSNGSAVRPGAGATGPIPGAGQGLVGLAERAALAGGRLVHTADGDGFHLRAWLPWGRPSRTE
;
A
#
# COMPACT_ATOMS: atom_id res chain seq x y z
N MET A 1 32.78 -37.89 7.15
CA MET A 1 32.54 -37.96 8.60
C MET A 1 31.50 -36.91 8.97
N PRO A 2 30.29 -37.29 9.42
CA PRO A 2 29.27 -36.32 9.83
C PRO A 2 29.52 -35.88 11.27
N ARG A 3 29.54 -34.55 11.50
CA ARG A 3 29.60 -33.96 12.83
C ARG A 3 28.37 -34.36 13.64
N THR A 4 28.60 -34.99 14.77
CA THR A 4 27.61 -35.33 15.79
C THR A 4 26.94 -34.07 16.34
N ALA A 5 25.64 -33.94 16.06
CA ALA A 5 24.76 -32.93 16.63
C ALA A 5 24.37 -33.30 18.08
N SER A 6 25.36 -33.43 18.96
CA SER A 6 25.14 -33.81 20.35
C SER A 6 26.12 -33.05 21.24
N GLU A 7 25.89 -31.75 21.43
CA GLU A 7 26.32 -31.02 22.64
C GLU A 7 25.86 -29.56 22.58
N THR A 8 25.41 -29.05 23.72
CA THR A 8 25.07 -27.64 24.03
C THR A 8 23.71 -27.08 23.59
N ARG A 9 22.66 -27.42 24.35
CA ARG A 9 21.76 -26.41 24.97
C ARG A 9 20.88 -27.07 26.02
N ALA A 10 21.44 -27.28 27.21
CA ALA A 10 20.65 -27.18 28.44
C ALA A 10 20.21 -25.71 28.56
N ALA A 11 19.17 -25.33 27.80
CA ALA A 11 18.60 -24.01 27.85
C ALA A 11 18.03 -23.81 29.26
N GLY A 12 18.72 -23.00 30.07
CA GLY A 12 18.25 -22.59 31.38
C GLY A 12 16.82 -22.08 31.25
N SER A 13 15.91 -22.63 32.06
CA SER A 13 14.51 -22.21 32.12
C SER A 13 14.43 -20.68 32.08
N THR A 14 13.68 -20.12 31.14
CA THR A 14 13.58 -18.66 31.03
C THR A 14 13.01 -18.07 32.32
N ARG A 15 13.30 -16.81 32.67
CA ARG A 15 12.74 -16.18 33.89
C ARG A 15 11.22 -16.30 33.96
N ARG A 16 10.55 -16.27 32.81
CA ARG A 16 9.10 -16.49 32.65
C ARG A 16 8.66 -17.91 33.04
N ASP A 17 9.47 -18.92 32.71
CA ASP A 17 9.22 -20.31 33.10
C ASP A 17 9.24 -20.48 34.62
N ARG A 18 10.24 -19.91 35.29
CA ARG A 18 10.35 -19.97 36.74
C ARG A 18 9.20 -19.24 37.43
N LEU A 19 8.80 -18.08 36.90
CA LEU A 19 7.65 -17.33 37.41
C LEU A 19 6.33 -18.10 37.22
N ALA A 20 6.14 -18.76 36.08
CA ALA A 20 4.95 -19.59 35.83
C ALA A 20 4.93 -20.86 36.70
N ASP A 21 6.10 -21.43 36.99
CA ASP A 21 6.24 -22.56 37.91
C ASP A 21 5.93 -22.13 39.35
N ALA A 22 6.54 -21.04 39.83
CA ALA A 22 6.24 -20.46 41.15
C ALA A 22 4.77 -20.06 41.31
N GLY A 23 4.19 -19.39 40.30
CA GLY A 23 2.79 -18.96 40.35
C GLY A 23 1.80 -20.13 40.45
N LEU A 24 2.10 -21.26 39.79
CA LEU A 24 1.24 -22.45 39.87
C LEU A 24 1.42 -23.23 41.17
N VAL A 25 2.61 -23.23 41.77
CA VAL A 25 2.84 -23.78 43.12
C VAL A 25 2.12 -22.92 44.17
N LEU A 26 2.24 -21.59 44.07
CA LEU A 26 1.52 -20.65 44.94
C LEU A 26 0.01 -20.78 44.79
N PHE A 27 -0.50 -20.90 43.56
CA PHE A 27 -1.93 -21.14 43.33
C PHE A 27 -2.40 -22.44 43.98
N ALA A 28 -1.66 -23.55 43.80
CA ALA A 28 -2.02 -24.83 44.41
C ALA A 28 -2.06 -24.73 45.95
N GLY A 29 -1.03 -24.16 46.57
CA GLY A 29 -0.98 -23.98 48.02
C GLY A 29 -2.06 -23.04 48.55
N ALA A 30 -2.28 -21.90 47.89
CA ALA A 30 -3.31 -20.94 48.27
C ALA A 30 -4.72 -21.53 48.13
N PHE A 31 -4.99 -22.29 47.06
CA PHE A 31 -6.25 -22.98 46.88
C PHE A 31 -6.48 -23.97 48.01
N SER A 32 -5.50 -24.85 48.30
CA SER A 32 -5.59 -25.84 49.37
C SER A 32 -5.77 -25.22 50.76
N PHE A 33 -5.12 -24.08 51.04
CA PHE A 33 -5.30 -23.35 52.29
C PHE A 33 -6.68 -22.69 52.39
N LEU A 34 -7.14 -22.04 51.32
CA LEU A 34 -8.42 -21.33 51.32
C LEU A 34 -9.62 -22.28 51.33
N SER A 35 -9.50 -23.47 50.73
CA SER A 35 -10.53 -24.49 50.75
C SER A 35 -10.61 -25.25 52.08
N ALA A 36 -9.58 -25.15 52.93
CA ALA A 36 -9.51 -25.84 54.22
C ALA A 36 -10.71 -25.55 55.14
N GLY A 37 -11.20 -24.31 55.13
CA GLY A 37 -12.34 -23.89 55.94
C GLY A 37 -13.66 -24.57 55.58
N SER A 38 -13.76 -25.18 54.39
CA SER A 38 -14.94 -25.95 53.96
C SER A 38 -14.97 -27.39 54.48
N VAL A 39 -13.89 -27.85 55.14
CA VAL A 39 -13.69 -29.25 55.54
C VAL A 39 -13.40 -29.43 57.03
N LEU A 40 -13.06 -28.37 57.77
CA LEU A 40 -12.89 -28.44 59.22
C LEU A 40 -14.21 -28.88 59.88
N PRO A 41 -14.30 -30.09 60.47
CA PRO A 41 -15.50 -30.53 61.15
C PRO A 41 -15.73 -29.65 62.38
N GLU A 42 -16.95 -29.14 62.59
CA GLU A 42 -17.27 -28.36 63.79
C GLU A 42 -17.12 -29.19 65.09
N ASP A 43 -17.15 -30.53 64.99
CA ASP A 43 -17.19 -31.45 66.15
C ASP A 43 -15.85 -32.14 66.50
N GLY A 44 -14.71 -31.72 65.94
CA GLY A 44 -13.39 -32.23 66.38
C GLY A 44 -13.10 -33.71 66.10
N ALA A 45 -13.77 -34.32 65.12
CA ALA A 45 -13.69 -35.75 64.81
C ALA A 45 -12.32 -36.24 64.28
N VAL A 46 -11.37 -35.34 63.96
CA VAL A 46 -10.05 -35.65 63.41
C VAL A 46 -8.95 -35.01 64.27
N SER A 47 -7.93 -35.79 64.64
CA SER A 47 -6.79 -35.29 65.42
C SER A 47 -6.02 -34.19 64.66
N GLU A 48 -5.64 -33.12 65.35
CA GLU A 48 -4.80 -32.04 64.81
C GLU A 48 -3.50 -32.55 64.17
N ASN A 49 -2.92 -33.61 64.72
CA ASN A 49 -1.70 -34.23 64.18
C ASN A 49 -1.92 -34.82 62.77
N VAL A 50 -3.12 -35.35 62.51
CA VAL A 50 -3.47 -35.92 61.19
C VAL A 50 -3.65 -34.79 60.18
N LEU A 51 -4.34 -33.72 60.55
CA LEU A 51 -4.51 -32.53 59.70
C LEU A 51 -3.16 -31.86 59.40
N PHE A 52 -2.28 -31.76 60.39
CA PHE A 52 -0.92 -31.23 60.20
C PHE A 52 -0.09 -32.12 59.26
N ALA A 53 -0.14 -33.43 59.44
CA ALA A 53 0.56 -34.38 58.56
C ALA A 53 0.04 -34.31 57.12
N GLU A 54 -1.28 -34.19 56.92
CA GLU A 54 -1.89 -34.02 55.60
C GLU A 54 -1.46 -32.71 54.95
N ALA A 55 -1.51 -31.59 55.69
CA ALA A 55 -1.07 -30.29 55.19
C ALA A 55 0.41 -30.29 54.79
N LEU A 56 1.28 -30.95 55.57
CA LEU A 56 2.69 -31.11 55.24
C LEU A 56 2.88 -31.96 53.97
N ALA A 57 2.15 -33.07 53.85
CA ALA A 57 2.18 -33.91 52.65
C ALA A 57 1.66 -33.16 51.40
N ALA A 58 0.62 -32.35 51.53
CA ALA A 58 0.11 -31.50 50.46
C ALA A 58 1.10 -30.38 50.08
N GLY A 59 1.85 -29.83 51.04
CA GLY A 59 2.95 -28.91 50.79
C GLY A 59 4.06 -29.55 49.94
N VAL A 60 4.43 -30.80 50.25
CA VAL A 60 5.36 -31.59 49.43
C VAL A 60 4.78 -31.84 48.03
N ALA A 61 3.48 -32.14 47.92
CA ALA A 61 2.80 -32.31 46.63
C ALA A 61 2.80 -31.02 45.78
N CYS A 62 2.65 -29.85 46.40
CA CYS A 62 2.79 -28.56 45.73
C CYS A 62 4.21 -28.39 45.16
N LEU A 63 5.25 -28.71 45.93
CA LEU A 63 6.64 -28.65 45.45
C LEU A 63 6.91 -29.67 44.34
N ALA A 64 6.29 -30.85 44.39
CA ALA A 64 6.39 -31.87 43.34
C ALA A 64 5.85 -31.37 41.98
N LEU A 65 5.02 -30.32 41.94
CA LEU A 65 4.57 -29.68 40.69
C LEU A 65 5.74 -29.11 39.86
N LEU A 66 6.90 -28.86 40.46
CA LEU A 66 8.10 -28.48 39.71
C LEU A 66 8.56 -29.60 38.75
N LEU A 67 8.24 -30.86 39.06
CA LEU A 67 8.54 -32.01 38.20
C LEU A 67 7.52 -32.18 37.06
N ARG A 68 6.46 -31.36 36.99
CA ARG A 68 5.40 -31.49 35.96
C ARG A 68 5.92 -31.38 34.52
N ARG A 69 7.06 -30.73 34.30
CA ARG A 69 7.67 -30.62 32.97
C ARG A 69 8.29 -31.95 32.52
N ARG A 70 8.84 -32.72 33.47
CA ARG A 70 9.49 -34.02 33.22
C ARG A 70 8.47 -35.16 33.25
N TRP A 71 7.60 -35.21 34.27
CA TRP A 71 6.70 -36.32 34.55
C TRP A 71 5.23 -35.92 34.75
N PRO A 72 4.57 -35.21 33.82
CA PRO A 72 3.22 -34.68 34.03
C PRO A 72 2.14 -35.76 34.19
N VAL A 73 2.23 -36.87 33.45
CA VAL A 73 1.20 -37.93 33.51
C VAL A 73 1.32 -38.74 34.81
N PRO A 74 2.50 -39.27 35.19
CA PRO A 74 2.64 -39.94 36.49
C PRO A 74 2.31 -39.01 37.66
N LEU A 75 2.70 -37.74 37.58
CA LEU A 75 2.37 -36.75 38.61
C LEU A 75 0.84 -36.54 38.71
N ALA A 76 0.13 -36.38 37.59
CA ALA A 76 -1.32 -36.23 37.63
C ALA A 76 -2.03 -37.45 38.20
N VAL A 77 -1.58 -38.66 37.86
CA VAL A 77 -2.11 -39.90 38.46
C VAL A 77 -1.82 -39.93 39.96
N ALA A 78 -0.59 -39.60 40.39
CA ALA A 78 -0.22 -39.57 41.80
C ALA A 78 -1.05 -38.55 42.59
N MET A 79 -1.29 -37.36 42.04
CA MET A 79 -2.14 -36.34 42.68
C MET A 79 -3.60 -36.77 42.76
N LEU A 80 -4.15 -37.38 41.70
CA LEU A 80 -5.49 -37.96 41.72
C LEU A 80 -5.61 -39.08 42.77
N VAL A 81 -4.58 -39.91 42.94
CA VAL A 81 -4.59 -40.93 43.99
C VAL A 81 -4.51 -40.28 45.37
N ALA A 82 -3.61 -39.32 45.56
CA ALA A 82 -3.41 -38.64 46.85
C ALA A 82 -4.66 -37.88 47.31
N ASP A 83 -5.39 -37.23 46.40
CA ASP A 83 -6.60 -36.49 46.76
C ASP A 83 -7.80 -37.35 47.17
N SER A 84 -7.75 -38.66 46.90
CA SER A 84 -8.71 -39.60 47.50
C SER A 84 -8.56 -39.74 49.01
N PHE A 85 -7.38 -39.42 49.55
CA PHE A 85 -7.04 -39.60 50.96
C PHE A 85 -6.98 -38.29 51.74
N GLY A 86 -7.10 -37.13 51.07
CA GLY A 86 -6.98 -35.84 51.72
C GLY A 86 -7.45 -34.67 50.86
N HIS A 87 -8.17 -33.73 51.47
CA HIS A 87 -8.69 -32.55 50.81
C HIS A 87 -7.58 -31.57 50.38
N PHE A 88 -6.48 -31.50 51.13
CA PHE A 88 -5.41 -30.53 50.83
C PHE A 88 -4.68 -30.83 49.50
N PHE A 89 -4.88 -32.00 48.90
CA PHE A 89 -4.28 -32.35 47.60
C PHE A 89 -5.05 -31.81 46.38
N ILE A 90 -6.25 -31.24 46.55
CA ILE A 90 -7.06 -30.77 45.41
C ILE A 90 -6.33 -29.69 44.60
N GLY A 91 -5.69 -28.70 45.24
CA GLY A 91 -4.93 -27.66 44.55
C GLY A 91 -3.85 -28.24 43.61
N PRO A 92 -2.93 -29.10 44.10
CA PRO A 92 -1.99 -29.84 43.28
C PRO A 92 -2.64 -30.69 42.17
N THR A 93 -3.75 -31.39 42.44
CA THR A 93 -4.48 -32.15 41.41
C THR A 93 -4.94 -31.26 40.27
N LEU A 94 -5.57 -30.12 40.57
CA LEU A 94 -6.06 -29.20 39.54
C LEU A 94 -4.93 -28.74 38.63
N VAL A 95 -3.77 -28.38 39.20
CA VAL A 95 -2.60 -27.97 38.42
C VAL A 95 -2.04 -29.13 37.58
N ALA A 96 -1.96 -30.34 38.15
CA ALA A 96 -1.41 -31.49 37.45
C ALA A 96 -2.29 -31.92 36.26
N VAL A 97 -3.61 -32.00 36.47
CA VAL A 97 -4.60 -32.32 35.43
C VAL A 97 -4.62 -31.25 34.33
N PHE A 98 -4.65 -29.97 34.71
CA PHE A 98 -4.50 -28.85 33.76
C PHE A 98 -3.21 -28.97 32.93
N THR A 99 -2.10 -29.33 33.58
CA THR A 99 -0.80 -29.44 32.92
C THR A 99 -0.81 -30.53 31.85
N VAL A 100 -1.40 -31.70 32.14
CA VAL A 100 -1.56 -32.78 31.16
C VAL A 100 -2.44 -32.32 29.99
N ALA A 101 -3.60 -31.73 30.26
CA ALA A 101 -4.51 -31.25 29.21
C ALA A 101 -3.88 -30.18 28.31
N ALA A 102 -3.06 -29.28 28.87
CA ALA A 102 -2.44 -28.19 28.15
C ALA A 102 -1.18 -28.56 27.35
N HIS A 103 -0.47 -29.65 27.71
CA HIS A 103 0.88 -29.93 27.17
C HIS A 103 1.11 -31.36 26.66
N ARG A 104 0.22 -32.32 26.92
CA ARG A 104 0.40 -33.73 26.53
C ARG A 104 -0.55 -34.15 25.40
N PRO A 105 -0.29 -35.26 24.67
CA PRO A 105 -1.13 -35.67 23.55
C PRO A 105 -2.54 -36.03 24.00
N LEU A 106 -3.52 -35.94 23.08
CA LEU A 106 -4.94 -36.20 23.40
C LEU A 106 -5.18 -37.60 23.97
N ARG A 107 -4.35 -38.59 23.60
CA ARG A 107 -4.41 -39.94 24.18
C ARG A 107 -4.14 -39.93 25.68
N ALA A 108 -3.10 -39.22 26.13
CA ALA A 108 -2.76 -39.13 27.54
C ALA A 108 -3.82 -38.34 28.33
N THR A 109 -4.30 -37.22 27.75
CA THR A 109 -5.42 -36.47 28.34
C THR A 109 -6.68 -37.31 28.42
N GLY A 110 -7.00 -38.10 27.38
CA GLY A 110 -8.15 -38.99 27.35
C GLY A 110 -8.13 -40.05 28.44
N TRP A 111 -6.97 -40.66 28.73
CA TRP A 111 -6.83 -41.59 29.86
C TRP A 111 -7.04 -40.92 31.22
N ILE A 112 -6.51 -39.70 31.42
CA ILE A 112 -6.75 -38.94 32.66
C ILE A 112 -8.23 -38.55 32.78
N THR A 113 -8.86 -38.10 31.69
CA THR A 113 -10.29 -37.80 31.67
C THR A 113 -11.13 -39.04 31.95
N ALA A 114 -10.78 -40.19 31.39
CA ALA A 114 -11.45 -41.46 31.67
C ALA A 114 -11.32 -41.87 33.15
N LEU A 115 -10.14 -41.69 33.76
CA LEU A 115 -9.93 -41.93 35.18
C LEU A 115 -10.77 -40.99 36.06
N VAL A 116 -10.82 -39.69 35.74
CA VAL A 116 -11.67 -38.72 36.44
C VAL A 116 -13.15 -39.07 36.27
N PHE A 117 -13.56 -39.47 35.08
CA PHE A 117 -14.94 -39.86 34.79
C PHE A 117 -15.33 -41.16 35.54
N ALA A 118 -14.43 -42.14 35.61
CA ALA A 118 -14.64 -43.35 36.39
C ALA A 118 -14.84 -43.03 37.89
N ARG A 119 -14.04 -42.10 38.44
CA ARG A 119 -14.23 -41.59 39.81
C ARG A 119 -15.58 -40.88 39.98
N LEU A 120 -16.00 -40.08 39.00
CA LEU A 120 -17.30 -39.42 39.02
C LEU A 120 -18.46 -40.42 39.02
N VAL A 121 -18.40 -41.46 38.18
CA VAL A 121 -19.41 -42.52 38.14
C VAL A 121 -19.45 -43.27 39.47
N GLY A 122 -18.30 -43.61 40.04
CA GLY A 122 -18.21 -44.23 41.36
C GLY A 122 -18.82 -43.34 42.45
N PHE A 123 -18.49 -42.05 42.44
CA PHE A 123 -19.09 -41.05 43.34
C PHE A 123 -20.60 -41.04 43.20
N LEU A 124 -21.14 -40.84 41.98
CA LEU A 124 -22.59 -40.80 41.70
C LEU A 124 -23.32 -42.08 42.12
N ALA A 125 -22.69 -43.25 41.97
CA ALA A 125 -23.26 -44.52 42.41
C ALA A 125 -23.28 -44.68 43.94
N SER A 126 -22.39 -43.96 44.64
CA SER A 126 -22.27 -43.93 46.10
C SER A 126 -22.88 -42.69 46.77
N VAL A 127 -23.50 -41.79 45.97
CA VAL A 127 -23.99 -40.50 46.45
C VAL A 127 -24.94 -40.70 47.64
N PRO A 128 -24.62 -40.15 48.82
CA PRO A 128 -25.55 -40.07 49.94
C PRO A 128 -26.73 -39.14 49.59
N ASP A 129 -27.73 -39.08 50.47
CA ASP A 129 -28.88 -38.17 50.38
C ASP A 129 -28.50 -36.78 49.81
N PRO A 130 -29.26 -36.17 48.87
CA PRO A 130 -28.98 -34.82 48.36
C PRO A 130 -28.77 -33.74 49.43
N GLU A 131 -29.28 -33.95 50.64
CA GLU A 131 -29.08 -33.06 51.78
C GLU A 131 -27.73 -33.26 52.51
N ASP A 132 -26.95 -34.30 52.18
CA ASP A 132 -25.62 -34.54 52.74
C ASP A 132 -24.60 -33.50 52.20
N PRO A 133 -23.90 -32.77 53.09
CA PRO A 133 -22.82 -31.85 52.72
C PRO A 133 -21.73 -32.46 51.81
N ARG A 134 -21.49 -33.78 51.90
CA ARG A 134 -20.52 -34.51 51.05
C ARG A 134 -20.91 -34.49 49.58
N THR A 135 -22.21 -34.49 49.29
CA THR A 135 -22.73 -34.43 47.92
C THR A 135 -22.35 -33.10 47.26
N GLY A 136 -22.53 -31.98 47.97
CA GLY A 136 -22.12 -30.65 47.50
C GLY A 136 -20.62 -30.52 47.28
N ALA A 137 -19.81 -31.03 48.22
CA ALA A 137 -18.35 -31.00 48.11
C ALA A 137 -17.84 -31.82 46.91
N GLY A 138 -18.41 -33.01 46.67
CA GLY A 138 -18.06 -33.83 45.51
C GLY A 138 -18.44 -33.18 44.18
N VAL A 139 -19.65 -32.60 44.09
CA VAL A 139 -20.08 -31.84 42.90
C VAL A 139 -19.12 -30.67 42.62
N ALA A 140 -18.72 -29.92 43.66
CA ALA A 140 -17.75 -28.83 43.53
C ALA A 140 -16.39 -29.33 43.05
N TYR A 141 -15.88 -30.43 43.63
CA TYR A 141 -14.61 -31.05 43.23
C TYR A 141 -14.61 -31.45 41.74
N PHE A 142 -15.60 -32.23 41.30
CA PHE A 142 -15.67 -32.68 39.91
C PHE A 142 -15.88 -31.52 38.93
N SER A 143 -16.60 -30.48 39.34
CA SER A 143 -16.75 -29.24 38.55
C SER A 143 -15.41 -28.53 38.37
N LEU A 144 -14.60 -28.40 39.43
CA LEU A 144 -13.28 -27.78 39.37
C LEU A 144 -12.28 -28.59 38.53
N VAL A 145 -12.25 -29.91 38.69
CA VAL A 145 -11.37 -30.77 37.88
C VAL A 145 -11.77 -30.71 36.40
N THR A 146 -13.07 -30.71 36.11
CA THR A 146 -13.59 -30.56 34.74
C THR A 146 -13.22 -29.19 34.17
N ALA A 147 -13.37 -28.12 34.95
CA ALA A 147 -12.96 -26.77 34.53
C ALA A 147 -11.45 -26.70 34.23
N ALA A 148 -10.61 -27.33 35.06
CA ALA A 148 -9.17 -27.41 34.83
C ALA A 148 -8.82 -28.18 33.53
N LEU A 149 -9.50 -29.29 33.26
CA LEU A 149 -9.37 -30.05 32.00
C LEU A 149 -9.76 -29.21 30.79
N VAL A 150 -10.95 -28.59 30.83
CA VAL A 150 -11.49 -27.74 29.76
C VAL A 150 -10.56 -26.56 29.49
N TRP A 151 -10.10 -25.89 30.55
CA TRP A 151 -9.17 -24.77 30.42
C TRP A 151 -7.83 -25.19 29.82
N GLY A 152 -7.32 -26.37 30.19
CA GLY A 152 -6.10 -26.95 29.61
C GLY A 152 -6.26 -27.24 28.12
N LEU A 153 -7.37 -27.88 27.72
CA LEU A 153 -7.71 -28.15 26.33
C LEU A 153 -7.90 -26.86 25.51
N TYR A 154 -8.56 -25.85 26.09
CA TYR A 154 -8.69 -24.53 25.48
C TYR A 154 -7.33 -23.88 25.24
N ARG A 155 -6.43 -23.87 26.24
CA ARG A 155 -5.08 -23.32 26.09
C ARG A 155 -4.28 -24.06 25.02
N ARG A 156 -4.42 -25.38 24.93
CA ARG A 156 -3.84 -26.19 23.86
C ARG A 156 -4.38 -25.78 22.49
N SER A 157 -5.70 -25.77 22.31
CA SER A 157 -6.37 -25.40 21.06
C SER A 157 -5.95 -23.99 20.61
N ARG A 158 -5.96 -23.03 21.52
CA ARG A 158 -5.52 -21.65 21.26
C ARG A 158 -4.06 -21.58 20.80
N ARG A 159 -3.15 -22.35 21.43
CA ARG A 159 -1.74 -22.40 21.00
C ARG A 159 -1.59 -23.00 19.61
N GLN A 160 -2.32 -24.08 19.31
CA GLN A 160 -2.30 -24.72 18.00
C GLN A 160 -2.87 -23.79 16.90
N LEU A 161 -3.96 -23.07 17.20
CA LEU A 161 -4.54 -22.10 16.28
C LEU A 161 -3.61 -20.92 16.01
N VAL A 162 -2.97 -20.36 17.04
CA VAL A 162 -2.02 -19.25 16.84
C VAL A 162 -0.81 -19.71 16.04
N ALA A 163 -0.32 -20.94 16.27
CA ALA A 163 0.77 -21.51 15.47
C ALA A 163 0.36 -21.67 14.00
N SER A 164 -0.82 -22.23 13.73
CA SER A 164 -1.29 -22.43 12.35
C SER A 164 -1.60 -21.12 11.62
N LEU A 165 -2.07 -20.10 12.33
CA LEU A 165 -2.25 -18.76 11.75
C LEU A 165 -0.92 -18.09 11.40
N ARG A 166 0.11 -18.27 12.23
CA ARG A 166 1.47 -17.77 11.92
C ARG A 166 2.05 -18.45 10.70
N GLU A 167 1.97 -19.77 10.63
CA GLU A 167 2.44 -20.55 9.48
C GLU A 167 1.73 -20.11 8.19
N ARG A 168 0.41 -19.90 8.24
CA ARG A 168 -0.36 -19.38 7.09
C ARG A 168 0.01 -17.96 6.70
N ALA A 169 0.31 -17.09 7.68
CA ALA A 169 0.76 -15.72 7.40
C ALA A 169 2.14 -15.73 6.71
N GLU A 170 3.08 -16.52 7.23
CA GLU A 170 4.41 -16.69 6.62
C GLU A 170 4.31 -17.24 5.19
N GLN A 171 3.43 -18.23 4.95
CA GLN A 171 3.15 -18.75 3.61
C GLN A 171 2.55 -17.69 2.68
N ALA A 172 1.58 -16.91 3.16
CA ALA A 172 0.95 -15.86 2.37
C ALA A 172 1.91 -14.72 2.01
N GLU A 173 2.81 -14.35 2.92
CA GLU A 173 3.88 -13.37 2.68
C GLU A 173 4.88 -13.87 1.63
N ALA A 174 5.31 -15.13 1.72
CA ALA A 174 6.20 -15.74 0.73
C ALA A 174 5.57 -15.79 -0.67
N ASP A 175 4.30 -16.18 -0.75
CA ASP A 175 3.55 -16.21 -2.00
C ASP A 175 3.36 -14.81 -2.61
N ALA A 176 3.10 -13.79 -1.78
CA ALA A 176 2.96 -12.42 -2.24
C ALA A 176 4.27 -11.88 -2.83
N ALA A 177 5.41 -12.19 -2.21
CA ALA A 177 6.73 -11.83 -2.71
C ALA A 177 7.00 -12.46 -4.10
N LEU A 178 6.71 -13.76 -4.25
CA LEU A 178 6.86 -14.46 -5.53
C LEU A 178 5.96 -13.86 -6.63
N ARG A 179 4.72 -13.52 -6.31
CA ARG A 179 3.81 -12.87 -7.28
C ARG A 179 4.32 -11.49 -7.69
N ALA A 180 4.87 -10.71 -6.77
CA ALA A 180 5.44 -9.40 -7.08
C ALA A 180 6.66 -9.52 -8.01
N GLU A 181 7.55 -10.48 -7.75
CA GLU A 181 8.70 -10.75 -8.63
C GLU A 181 8.25 -11.20 -10.03
N GLN A 182 7.25 -12.08 -10.11
CA GLN A 182 6.69 -12.54 -11.38
C GLN A 182 6.03 -11.40 -12.17
N ALA A 183 5.27 -10.55 -11.49
CA ALA A 183 4.66 -9.37 -12.10
C ALA A 183 5.74 -8.43 -12.66
N GLN A 184 6.83 -8.21 -11.93
CA GLN A 184 7.94 -7.40 -12.41
C GLN A 184 8.63 -8.02 -13.64
N ARG A 185 8.84 -9.34 -13.66
CA ARG A 185 9.44 -10.03 -14.82
C ARG A 185 8.55 -9.93 -16.05
N ARG A 186 7.24 -10.15 -15.89
CA ARG A 186 6.26 -10.00 -17.00
C ARG A 186 6.24 -8.58 -17.54
N ALA A 187 6.21 -7.58 -16.65
CA ALA A 187 6.27 -6.17 -17.06
C ALA A 187 7.55 -5.87 -17.87
N ARG A 188 8.71 -6.41 -17.47
CA ARG A 188 9.96 -6.25 -18.23
C ARG A 188 9.90 -6.92 -19.60
N GLU A 189 9.32 -8.11 -19.69
CA GLU A 189 9.15 -8.83 -20.97
C GLU A 189 8.17 -8.12 -21.90
N GLU A 190 7.08 -7.55 -21.35
CA GLU A 190 6.12 -6.74 -22.09
C GLU A 190 6.79 -5.48 -22.65
N ILE A 191 7.52 -4.73 -21.82
CA ILE A 191 8.26 -3.54 -22.27
C ILE A 191 9.29 -3.92 -23.33
N ALA A 192 10.04 -5.01 -23.14
CA ALA A 192 11.03 -5.45 -24.14
C ALA A 192 10.38 -5.81 -25.49
N ARG A 193 9.19 -6.41 -25.48
CA ARG A 193 8.43 -6.73 -26.70
C ARG A 193 7.92 -5.46 -27.39
N GLU A 194 7.33 -4.54 -26.63
CA GLU A 194 6.88 -3.25 -27.15
C GLU A 194 8.06 -2.45 -27.74
N MET A 195 9.21 -2.44 -27.07
CA MET A 195 10.45 -1.88 -27.61
C MET A 195 10.86 -2.53 -28.93
N HIS A 196 10.84 -3.85 -29.00
CA HIS A 196 11.23 -4.59 -30.21
C HIS A 196 10.30 -4.29 -31.38
N ASP A 197 8.99 -4.20 -31.15
CA ASP A 197 8.00 -3.93 -32.18
C ASP A 197 8.15 -2.51 -32.75
N VAL A 198 8.35 -1.49 -31.89
CA VAL A 198 8.59 -0.10 -32.33
C VAL A 198 9.90 0.01 -33.12
N LEU A 199 10.98 -0.61 -32.62
CA LEU A 199 12.27 -0.66 -33.32
C LEU A 199 12.17 -1.34 -34.68
N ALA A 200 11.53 -2.52 -34.73
CA ALA A 200 11.38 -3.29 -35.95
C ALA A 200 10.60 -2.52 -37.02
N HIS A 201 9.50 -1.86 -36.63
CA HIS A 201 8.71 -1.05 -37.55
C HIS A 201 9.51 0.11 -38.14
N ARG A 202 10.26 0.86 -37.31
CA ARG A 202 11.07 2.00 -37.75
C ARG A 202 12.27 1.57 -38.61
N LEU A 203 12.94 0.48 -38.26
CA LEU A 203 14.04 -0.10 -39.06
C LEU A 203 13.56 -0.55 -40.44
N SER A 204 12.35 -1.11 -40.52
CA SER A 204 11.73 -1.50 -41.79
C SER A 204 11.51 -0.29 -42.71
N LEU A 205 10.92 0.80 -42.19
CA LEU A 205 10.73 2.04 -42.96
C LEU A 205 12.05 2.66 -43.45
N LEU A 206 13.06 2.67 -42.59
CA LEU A 206 14.39 3.19 -42.89
C LEU A 206 15.07 2.34 -43.99
N SER A 207 14.92 1.02 -43.93
CA SER A 207 15.42 0.09 -44.95
C SER A 207 14.73 0.27 -46.31
N VAL A 208 13.41 0.52 -46.33
CA VAL A 208 12.67 0.80 -47.57
C VAL A 208 13.15 2.09 -48.23
N HIS A 209 13.32 3.18 -47.47
CA HIS A 209 13.81 4.46 -48.01
C HIS A 209 15.27 4.38 -48.47
N ALA A 210 16.12 3.64 -47.74
CA ALA A 210 17.50 3.39 -48.15
C ALA A 210 17.58 2.56 -49.44
N GLY A 211 16.78 1.48 -49.54
CA GLY A 211 16.71 0.65 -50.74
C GLY A 211 16.18 1.41 -51.96
N ALA A 212 15.23 2.34 -51.78
CA ALA A 212 14.74 3.20 -52.86
C ALA A 212 15.84 4.11 -53.46
N LEU A 213 16.77 4.58 -52.63
CA LEU A 213 17.95 5.34 -53.06
C LEU A 213 18.96 4.46 -53.80
N GLU A 214 19.17 3.23 -53.35
CA GLU A 214 20.11 2.27 -53.95
C GLU A 214 19.67 1.84 -55.37
N PHE A 215 18.36 1.69 -55.60
CA PHE A 215 17.79 1.32 -56.90
C PHE A 215 17.62 2.49 -57.89
N HIS A 216 17.93 3.74 -57.50
CA HIS A 216 17.87 4.93 -58.37
C HIS A 216 19.18 5.75 -58.37
N PRO A 217 20.29 5.21 -58.89
CA PRO A 217 21.60 5.88 -58.86
C PRO A 217 21.68 7.16 -59.73
N GLY A 218 20.70 7.42 -60.60
CA GLY A 218 20.60 8.63 -61.44
C GLY A 218 19.65 9.71 -60.91
N ALA A 219 19.15 9.59 -59.68
CA ALA A 219 18.17 10.53 -59.13
C ALA A 219 18.71 11.98 -59.05
N PRO A 220 17.87 13.00 -59.27
CA PRO A 220 18.27 14.40 -59.13
C PRO A 220 18.80 14.70 -57.71
N PRO A 221 19.81 15.58 -57.54
CA PRO A 221 20.41 15.87 -56.23
C PRO A 221 19.40 16.32 -55.16
N ALA A 222 18.35 17.04 -55.57
CA ALA A 222 17.29 17.50 -54.68
C ALA A 222 16.42 16.35 -54.12
N GLU A 223 16.26 15.27 -54.89
CA GLU A 223 15.47 14.11 -54.48
C GLU A 223 16.26 13.20 -53.53
N VAL A 224 17.56 13.03 -53.81
CA VAL A 224 18.51 12.38 -52.90
C VAL A 224 18.58 13.12 -51.55
N ALA A 225 18.66 14.46 -51.58
CA ALA A 225 18.68 15.27 -50.36
C ALA A 225 17.39 15.13 -49.52
N ARG A 226 16.21 15.01 -50.16
CA ARG A 226 14.93 14.77 -49.46
C ARG A 226 14.89 13.40 -48.81
N ALA A 227 15.25 12.34 -49.55
CA ALA A 227 15.23 10.97 -49.02
C ALA A 227 16.26 10.79 -47.89
N ALA A 228 17.46 11.37 -48.02
CA ALA A 228 18.45 11.42 -46.93
C ALA A 228 17.95 12.19 -45.70
N GLY A 229 17.16 13.26 -45.90
CA GLY A 229 16.47 13.98 -44.83
C GLY A 229 15.49 13.10 -44.06
N VAL A 230 14.61 12.39 -44.78
CA VAL A 230 13.64 11.44 -44.17
C VAL A 230 14.35 10.35 -43.37
N ILE A 231 15.43 9.77 -43.91
CA ILE A 231 16.24 8.77 -43.21
C ILE A 231 16.82 9.33 -41.91
N ARG A 232 17.41 10.53 -41.96
CA ARG A 232 17.99 11.19 -40.78
C ARG A 232 16.94 11.48 -39.73
N ASP A 233 15.79 12.01 -40.13
CA ASP A 233 14.72 12.40 -39.21
C ASP A 233 14.10 11.15 -38.56
N SER A 234 13.83 10.08 -39.34
CA SER A 234 13.37 8.80 -38.80
C SER A 234 14.40 8.12 -37.88
N ALA A 235 15.69 8.22 -38.17
CA ALA A 235 16.75 7.71 -37.28
C ALA A 235 16.81 8.49 -35.95
N HIS A 236 16.65 9.82 -36.02
CA HIS A 236 16.68 10.67 -34.83
C HIS A 236 15.48 10.40 -33.92
N GLU A 237 14.31 10.22 -34.52
CA GLU A 237 13.06 9.90 -33.83
C GLU A 237 13.12 8.49 -33.19
N ALA A 238 13.69 7.49 -33.89
CA ALA A 238 13.93 6.16 -33.31
C ALA A 238 14.88 6.19 -32.08
N LEU A 239 15.93 7.00 -32.13
CA LEU A 239 16.85 7.18 -31.01
C LEU A 239 16.22 7.93 -29.83
N GLN A 240 15.20 8.75 -30.10
CA GLN A 240 14.45 9.48 -29.09
C GLN A 240 13.47 8.53 -28.39
N ASP A 241 12.68 7.76 -29.15
CA ASP A 241 11.79 6.72 -28.61
C ASP A 241 12.55 5.72 -27.71
N LEU A 242 13.73 5.27 -28.15
CA LEU A 242 14.58 4.39 -27.36
C LEU A 242 15.03 5.05 -26.05
N ARG A 243 15.39 6.33 -26.09
CA ARG A 243 15.80 7.11 -24.91
C ARG A 243 14.64 7.31 -23.93
N ASP A 244 13.43 7.52 -24.44
CA ASP A 244 12.24 7.71 -23.62
C ASP A 244 11.85 6.40 -22.91
N VAL A 245 11.86 5.27 -23.61
CA VAL A 245 11.58 3.96 -22.98
C VAL A 245 12.67 3.52 -22.00
N ILE A 246 13.96 3.71 -22.33
CA ILE A 246 15.07 3.45 -21.41
C ILE A 246 15.00 4.38 -20.20
N GLY A 247 14.58 5.63 -20.39
CA GLY A 247 14.37 6.60 -19.32
C GLY A 247 13.33 6.13 -18.30
N VAL A 248 12.22 5.55 -18.76
CA VAL A 248 11.16 4.96 -17.90
C VAL A 248 11.68 3.74 -17.14
N LEU A 249 12.50 2.89 -17.76
CA LEU A 249 13.09 1.71 -17.12
C LEU A 249 14.18 2.04 -16.09
N ARG A 250 14.83 3.21 -16.19
CA ARG A 250 15.92 3.64 -15.29
C ARG A 250 15.45 4.42 -14.05
N ALA A 251 14.24 4.98 -14.11
CA ALA A 251 13.63 5.78 -13.04
C ALA A 251 13.59 5.11 -11.64
N PRO A 252 13.50 3.77 -11.49
CA PRO A 252 13.56 3.15 -10.15
C PRO A 252 14.98 2.97 -9.61
N ALA A 253 15.99 2.85 -10.50
CA ALA A 253 17.38 2.57 -10.11
C ALA A 253 18.17 3.86 -9.78
N ASP A 254 17.84 4.96 -10.46
CA ASP A 254 18.57 6.23 -10.30
C ASP A 254 18.04 7.08 -9.11
N ALA A 255 16.88 6.76 -8.55
CA ALA A 255 16.37 7.42 -7.34
C ALA A 255 17.23 7.15 -6.09
N ALA A 256 17.97 6.03 -6.07
CA ALA A 256 18.92 5.68 -5.01
C ALA A 256 20.38 6.04 -5.35
N ALA A 257 20.69 6.36 -6.62
CA ALA A 257 22.06 6.59 -7.12
C ALA A 257 22.31 8.03 -7.60
N GLY A 258 21.59 9.01 -7.07
CA GLY A 258 21.71 10.44 -7.40
C GLY A 258 22.95 11.17 -6.84
N ALA A 259 24.10 10.51 -6.70
CA ALA A 259 25.33 11.09 -6.16
C ALA A 259 26.35 11.40 -7.27
N GLY A 260 26.09 12.43 -8.10
CA GLY A 260 27.12 12.83 -9.09
C GLY A 260 26.88 14.06 -9.95
N ARG A 261 25.65 14.59 -10.06
CA ARG A 261 25.41 15.91 -10.67
C ARG A 261 24.82 16.85 -9.62
N PRO A 262 25.44 18.01 -9.35
CA PRO A 262 24.80 19.02 -8.49
C PRO A 262 23.44 19.33 -9.10
N GLN A 263 22.38 19.15 -8.30
CA GLN A 263 21.02 19.38 -8.75
C GLN A 263 20.83 20.87 -9.06
N PRO A 264 20.19 21.24 -10.18
CA PRO A 264 20.05 22.64 -10.56
C PRO A 264 19.21 23.40 -9.54
N THR A 265 19.65 24.59 -9.20
CA THR A 265 19.02 25.52 -8.27
C THR A 265 18.34 26.65 -9.04
N LEU A 266 17.62 27.54 -8.34
CA LEU A 266 17.05 28.72 -9.00
C LEU A 266 18.15 29.64 -9.58
N GLY A 267 19.32 29.71 -8.94
CA GLY A 267 20.46 30.50 -9.42
C GLY A 267 21.06 29.98 -10.73
N ASP A 268 20.80 28.73 -11.11
CA ASP A 268 21.24 28.19 -12.39
C ASP A 268 20.40 28.70 -13.58
N VAL A 269 19.27 29.36 -13.34
CA VAL A 269 18.40 29.91 -14.40
C VAL A 269 19.08 31.06 -15.13
N ASP A 270 19.84 31.90 -14.42
CA ASP A 270 20.56 33.02 -15.03
C ASP A 270 21.56 32.51 -16.08
N ARG A 271 22.29 31.45 -15.73
CA ARG A 271 23.24 30.79 -16.64
C ARG A 271 22.52 30.13 -17.81
N LEU A 272 21.40 29.45 -17.57
CA LEU A 272 20.61 28.81 -18.63
C LEU A 272 20.09 29.84 -19.65
N VAL A 273 19.65 31.01 -19.20
CA VAL A 273 19.19 32.10 -20.06
C VAL A 273 20.36 32.71 -20.84
N ALA A 274 21.52 32.88 -20.20
CA ALA A 274 22.73 33.37 -20.86
C ALA A 274 23.20 32.41 -21.98
N GLU A 275 23.30 31.11 -21.69
CA GLU A 275 23.66 30.07 -22.67
C GLU A 275 22.68 30.04 -23.86
N ALA A 276 21.39 30.21 -23.57
CA ALA A 276 20.34 30.30 -24.58
C ALA A 276 20.49 31.55 -25.48
N GLY A 277 20.89 32.69 -24.89
CA GLY A 277 21.22 33.92 -25.62
C GLY A 277 22.46 33.79 -26.50
N GLU A 278 23.54 33.19 -25.99
CA GLU A 278 24.76 32.89 -26.74
C GLU A 278 24.50 31.95 -27.93
N ALA A 279 23.54 31.04 -27.78
CA ALA A 279 23.06 30.17 -28.86
C ALA A 279 22.18 30.89 -29.90
N GLY A 280 22.01 32.21 -29.81
CA GLY A 280 21.35 33.05 -30.81
C GLY A 280 19.88 33.37 -30.55
N MET A 281 19.32 33.03 -29.38
CA MET A 281 17.94 33.43 -29.03
C MET A 281 17.87 34.88 -28.54
N ARG A 282 16.84 35.62 -28.97
CA ARG A 282 16.56 36.97 -28.48
C ARG A 282 15.72 36.90 -27.21
N ILE A 283 16.34 36.97 -26.04
CA ILE A 283 15.66 36.78 -24.76
C ILE A 283 15.56 38.11 -23.99
N ALA A 284 14.35 38.48 -23.57
CA ALA A 284 14.13 39.49 -22.53
C ALA A 284 13.94 38.78 -21.19
N TYR A 285 14.91 38.94 -20.30
CA TYR A 285 14.92 38.31 -18.99
C TYR A 285 14.74 39.36 -17.89
N ALA A 286 13.72 39.16 -17.05
CA ALA A 286 13.38 40.07 -15.96
C ALA A 286 13.19 39.30 -14.65
N PRO A 287 14.27 39.04 -13.89
CA PRO A 287 14.17 38.47 -12.55
C PRO A 287 13.83 39.56 -11.51
N ASP A 288 12.78 39.33 -10.74
CA ASP A 288 12.32 40.13 -9.60
C ASP A 288 11.92 39.20 -8.44
N VAL A 289 12.93 38.52 -7.90
CA VAL A 289 12.79 37.47 -6.87
C VAL A 289 13.47 37.95 -5.59
N ALA A 290 12.71 38.06 -4.50
CA ALA A 290 13.24 38.52 -3.21
C ALA A 290 13.97 37.40 -2.47
N ALA A 291 15.28 37.53 -2.23
CA ALA A 291 16.12 36.51 -1.60
C ALA A 291 16.09 35.15 -2.33
N PRO A 292 16.54 35.08 -3.61
CA PRO A 292 16.48 33.87 -4.43
C PRO A 292 17.20 32.65 -3.81
N GLU A 293 18.20 32.88 -2.96
CA GLU A 293 18.91 31.87 -2.16
C GLU A 293 18.01 31.20 -1.10
N ALA A 294 16.94 31.87 -0.67
CA ALA A 294 15.98 31.35 0.30
C ALA A 294 14.85 30.53 -0.36
N VAL A 295 14.90 30.31 -1.67
CA VAL A 295 13.92 29.49 -2.39
C VAL A 295 14.14 28.00 -2.06
N PRO A 296 13.10 27.26 -1.66
CA PRO A 296 13.22 25.83 -1.41
C PRO A 296 13.79 25.09 -2.62
N ALA A 297 14.72 24.17 -2.39
CA ALA A 297 15.43 23.48 -3.47
C ALA A 297 14.48 22.74 -4.44
N ALA A 298 13.35 22.23 -3.96
CA ALA A 298 12.31 21.63 -4.81
C ALA A 298 11.67 22.66 -5.75
N THR A 299 11.31 23.82 -5.20
CA THR A 299 10.75 24.96 -5.94
C THR A 299 11.74 25.48 -7.00
N GLY A 300 13.01 25.65 -6.62
CA GLY A 300 14.08 26.07 -7.54
C GLY A 300 14.31 25.09 -8.70
N ARG A 301 14.34 23.78 -8.42
CA ARG A 301 14.46 22.73 -9.45
C ARG A 301 13.29 22.75 -10.45
N THR A 302 12.08 22.91 -9.93
CA THR A 302 10.87 22.95 -10.77
C THR A 302 10.86 24.20 -11.64
N ALA A 303 11.24 25.36 -11.09
CA ALA A 303 11.39 26.60 -11.85
C ALA A 303 12.43 26.47 -12.97
N TYR A 304 13.61 25.93 -12.66
CA TYR A 304 14.66 25.67 -13.65
C TYR A 304 14.17 24.80 -14.81
N ARG A 305 13.50 23.68 -14.49
CA ARG A 305 12.91 22.77 -15.50
C ARG A 305 11.89 23.46 -16.39
N ILE A 306 11.03 24.31 -15.81
CA ILE A 306 10.01 25.06 -16.55
C ILE A 306 10.67 26.02 -17.54
N VAL A 307 11.69 26.76 -17.11
CA VAL A 307 12.42 27.68 -17.99
C VAL A 307 13.18 26.92 -19.08
N GLN A 308 13.84 25.80 -18.74
CA GLN A 308 14.58 24.98 -19.71
C GLN A 308 13.68 24.42 -20.82
N GLU A 309 12.56 23.85 -20.44
CA GLU A 309 11.60 23.29 -21.41
C GLU A 309 10.94 24.41 -22.21
N GLY A 310 10.59 25.54 -21.56
CA GLY A 310 10.06 26.72 -22.23
C GLY A 310 10.99 27.28 -23.31
N LEU A 311 12.28 27.46 -22.99
CA LEU A 311 13.30 27.89 -23.96
C LEU A 311 13.52 26.87 -25.08
N THR A 312 13.46 25.58 -24.74
CA THR A 312 13.58 24.50 -25.74
C THR A 312 12.40 24.52 -26.71
N ASN A 313 11.18 24.73 -26.21
CA ASN A 313 9.97 24.83 -27.01
C ASN A 313 9.99 26.09 -27.88
N ALA A 314 10.39 27.24 -27.33
CA ALA A 314 10.55 28.47 -28.12
C ALA A 314 11.57 28.28 -29.25
N ARG A 315 12.71 27.64 -28.98
CA ARG A 315 13.71 27.33 -30.01
C ARG A 315 13.17 26.41 -31.12
N LYS A 316 12.37 25.41 -30.76
CA LYS A 316 11.79 24.45 -31.72
C LYS A 316 10.65 25.04 -32.55
N HIS A 317 9.79 25.84 -31.93
CA HIS A 317 8.49 26.22 -32.51
C HIS A 317 8.40 27.70 -32.88
N ALA A 318 9.31 28.54 -32.39
CA ALA A 318 9.31 29.98 -32.64
C ALA A 318 10.72 30.54 -32.85
N ALA A 319 11.53 29.81 -33.63
CA ALA A 319 12.90 30.23 -33.94
C ALA A 319 12.93 31.66 -34.52
N GLY A 320 13.82 32.48 -33.99
CA GLY A 320 14.02 33.86 -34.42
C GLY A 320 13.07 34.89 -33.80
N THR A 321 12.04 34.51 -33.04
CA THR A 321 11.19 35.47 -32.31
C THR A 321 11.79 35.85 -30.96
N LYS A 322 11.29 36.94 -30.35
CA LYS A 322 11.73 37.38 -29.02
C LYS A 322 11.04 36.54 -27.95
N VAL A 323 11.81 35.94 -27.05
CA VAL A 323 11.31 35.17 -25.90
C VAL A 323 11.37 36.05 -24.66
N THR A 324 10.31 36.10 -23.87
CA THR A 324 10.26 36.78 -22.58
C THR A 324 10.28 35.74 -21.47
N VAL A 325 11.21 35.88 -20.52
CA VAL A 325 11.31 35.06 -19.32
C VAL A 325 11.23 35.97 -18.11
N THR A 326 10.22 35.76 -17.26
CA THR A 326 10.01 36.54 -16.04
C THR A 326 10.01 35.59 -14.85
N LEU A 327 10.82 35.91 -13.84
CA LEU A 327 10.78 35.24 -12.54
C LEU A 327 10.39 36.28 -11.52
N THR A 328 9.24 36.12 -10.85
CA THR A 328 8.83 37.03 -9.78
C THR A 328 8.47 36.27 -8.52
N GLY A 329 8.80 36.77 -7.34
CA GLY A 329 8.31 36.12 -6.13
C GLY A 329 8.91 36.59 -4.82
N SER A 330 8.26 36.17 -3.74
CA SER A 330 8.75 36.33 -2.37
C SER A 330 8.30 35.15 -1.51
N PRO A 331 8.89 34.96 -0.31
CA PRO A 331 8.48 33.91 0.62
C PRO A 331 6.98 33.93 0.97
N GLU A 332 6.34 35.10 0.91
CA GLU A 332 4.91 35.28 1.23
C GLU A 332 4.00 35.03 0.03
N LYS A 333 4.47 35.35 -1.20
CA LYS A 333 3.65 35.31 -2.42
C LYS A 333 3.88 34.05 -3.26
N GLY A 334 4.92 33.27 -2.97
CA GLY A 334 5.37 32.16 -3.81
C GLY A 334 6.22 32.65 -4.99
N LEU A 335 6.72 31.71 -5.78
CA LEU A 335 7.52 31.97 -6.98
C LEU A 335 6.64 31.82 -8.22
N THR A 336 6.59 32.84 -9.06
CA THR A 336 5.93 32.84 -10.36
C THR A 336 6.98 32.80 -11.47
N VAL A 337 6.83 31.85 -12.39
CA VAL A 337 7.69 31.67 -13.55
C VAL A 337 6.84 31.86 -14.80
N GLU A 338 7.22 32.81 -15.66
CA GLU A 338 6.56 33.06 -16.93
C GLU A 338 7.56 32.93 -18.08
N VAL A 339 7.18 32.20 -19.12
CA VAL A 339 7.95 32.07 -20.36
C VAL A 339 6.98 32.28 -21.53
N GLY A 340 7.26 33.21 -22.43
CA GLY A 340 6.41 33.42 -23.59
C GLY A 340 7.14 33.92 -24.83
N ASN A 341 6.55 33.68 -25.99
CA ASN A 341 7.06 34.12 -27.28
C ASN A 341 5.90 34.35 -28.25
N PRO A 342 5.98 35.31 -29.19
CA PRO A 342 4.97 35.44 -30.23
C PRO A 342 5.03 34.24 -31.18
N LEU A 343 3.90 33.91 -31.79
CA LEU A 343 3.82 32.86 -32.81
C LEU A 343 4.50 33.35 -34.11
N PRO A 344 5.23 32.48 -34.85
CA PRO A 344 5.81 32.84 -36.13
C PRO A 344 4.75 33.34 -37.12
N GLY A 345 4.81 34.61 -37.51
CA GLY A 345 3.87 35.25 -38.44
C GLY A 345 3.14 36.49 -37.92
N ALA A 346 3.15 36.77 -36.61
CA ALA A 346 2.45 37.92 -36.02
C ALA A 346 3.23 39.26 -36.12
N ALA A 347 4.50 39.26 -36.55
CA ALA A 347 5.37 40.44 -36.58
C ALA A 347 5.12 41.43 -37.76
N GLY A 348 3.98 41.31 -38.45
CA GLY A 348 3.70 42.07 -39.68
C GLY A 348 2.71 43.23 -39.58
N VAL A 349 2.01 43.45 -38.47
CA VAL A 349 0.96 44.49 -38.40
C VAL A 349 0.95 45.17 -37.03
N ALA A 350 1.72 46.25 -36.88
CA ALA A 350 1.55 47.18 -35.79
C ALA A 350 1.93 48.60 -36.25
N ASP A 351 1.02 49.26 -36.95
CA ASP A 351 0.81 50.70 -36.75
C ASP A 351 -0.62 51.10 -37.14
N GLY A 352 -1.33 51.77 -36.22
CA GLY A 352 -2.72 52.21 -36.38
C GLY A 352 -3.45 52.40 -35.04
N PRO A 353 -4.03 53.57 -34.74
CA PRO A 353 -4.51 53.91 -33.40
C PRO A 353 -5.82 53.20 -33.05
N ARG A 354 -5.87 52.63 -31.85
CA ARG A 354 -7.05 51.96 -31.28
C ARG A 354 -8.07 52.98 -30.81
N THR A 355 -9.23 53.04 -31.46
CA THR A 355 -10.44 53.66 -30.91
C THR A 355 -11.18 52.63 -30.04
N ALA A 356 -11.42 53.02 -28.79
CA ALA A 356 -12.26 52.27 -27.86
C ALA A 356 -13.74 52.42 -28.25
N ALA A 357 -14.41 51.29 -28.49
CA ALA A 357 -15.86 51.25 -28.60
C ALA A 357 -16.41 50.44 -27.41
N VAL A 358 -16.96 51.17 -26.45
CA VAL A 358 -17.91 50.68 -25.46
C VAL A 358 -19.23 50.41 -26.17
N LEU A 359 -19.78 49.21 -26.03
CA LEU A 359 -21.20 48.95 -26.28
C LEU A 359 -21.79 48.14 -25.14
N THR A 360 -22.66 48.82 -24.40
CA THR A 360 -23.52 48.32 -23.34
C THR A 360 -24.93 48.18 -23.90
N GLY A 361 -25.63 47.08 -23.56
CA GLY A 361 -27.05 46.83 -23.85
C GLY A 361 -27.27 46.16 -25.21
N GLY A 362 -27.92 45.02 -25.36
CA GLY A 362 -28.93 44.37 -24.55
C GLY A 362 -30.21 44.29 -25.38
N GLN A 363 -30.56 43.10 -25.87
CA GLN A 363 -31.93 42.56 -25.85
C GLN A 363 -32.01 41.18 -26.51
N ALA A 364 -32.94 40.41 -25.97
CA ALA A 364 -33.16 38.99 -26.13
C ALA A 364 -33.72 38.59 -27.50
N ALA A 365 -33.40 37.37 -27.93
CA ALA A 365 -34.31 36.53 -28.70
C ALA A 365 -34.25 35.11 -28.13
N ALA A 366 -35.45 34.58 -27.84
CA ALA A 366 -35.70 33.33 -27.14
C ALA A 366 -36.00 32.17 -28.09
N GLY A 367 -35.79 30.94 -27.60
CA GLY A 367 -36.32 29.68 -28.14
C GLY A 367 -35.25 28.83 -28.82
N ARG A 368 -35.08 27.54 -28.55
CA ARG A 368 -35.89 26.55 -27.81
C ARG A 368 -34.97 25.35 -27.57
N ASP A 369 -34.91 24.84 -26.33
CA ASP A 369 -34.26 23.57 -26.01
C ASP A 369 -35.35 22.56 -25.64
N GLU A 370 -35.32 21.40 -26.28
CA GLU A 370 -36.20 20.27 -26.04
C GLU A 370 -35.74 19.49 -24.79
N TYR A 371 -36.68 19.23 -23.90
CA TYR A 371 -36.62 18.35 -22.72
C TYR A 371 -35.78 18.84 -21.52
N GLY A 372 -36.41 19.71 -20.72
CA GLY A 372 -35.88 20.18 -19.45
C GLY A 372 -36.00 19.19 -18.27
N ARG A 373 -35.30 19.51 -17.18
CA ARG A 373 -35.92 19.95 -15.92
C ARG A 373 -34.88 20.56 -14.96
N ALA A 374 -35.32 21.65 -14.35
CA ALA A 374 -34.70 22.59 -13.41
C ALA A 374 -33.81 22.05 -12.28
N ALA A 375 -32.79 22.84 -11.93
CA ALA A 375 -32.38 23.07 -10.55
C ALA A 375 -32.17 24.58 -10.33
N ALA A 376 -33.03 25.16 -9.50
CA ALA A 376 -33.01 26.56 -9.09
C ALA A 376 -31.87 26.83 -8.11
N GLY A 377 -31.25 28.01 -8.23
CA GLY A 377 -30.34 28.54 -7.22
C GLY A 377 -31.09 29.14 -6.04
N ALA A 378 -30.42 29.18 -4.88
CA ALA A 378 -30.71 30.11 -3.81
C ALA A 378 -29.41 30.54 -3.12
N ARG A 379 -29.29 31.85 -2.90
CA ARG A 379 -28.22 32.57 -2.21
C ARG A 379 -28.42 32.55 -0.68
N PRO A 380 -27.49 33.10 0.14
CA PRO A 380 -27.23 32.67 1.51
C PRO A 380 -28.04 33.43 2.58
N GLY A 381 -28.09 32.86 3.80
CA GLY A 381 -28.64 33.49 4.99
C GLY A 381 -28.28 32.73 6.28
N ALA A 382 -27.97 33.48 7.34
CA ALA A 382 -27.32 33.10 8.60
C ALA A 382 -28.14 32.23 9.58
N GLY A 383 -27.48 31.62 10.57
CA GLY A 383 -28.14 31.09 11.78
C GLY A 383 -27.28 30.15 12.63
N ARG A 384 -27.27 30.38 13.95
CA ARG A 384 -26.48 29.74 15.03
C ARG A 384 -27.03 28.38 15.51
N GLY A 385 -26.19 27.66 16.27
CA GLY A 385 -26.57 26.71 17.35
C GLY A 385 -26.20 25.25 17.04
N ALA A 386 -25.17 24.64 17.66
CA ALA A 386 -25.11 24.05 19.01
C ALA A 386 -25.76 22.65 19.13
N GLY A 387 -25.01 21.69 19.70
CA GLY A 387 -25.45 20.35 20.14
C GLY A 387 -24.86 19.21 19.30
N THR A 388 -23.87 18.45 19.80
CA THR A 388 -24.03 17.10 20.41
C THR A 388 -24.77 16.12 19.48
N ASP A 389 -24.26 14.96 19.08
CA ASP A 389 -23.83 13.88 19.96
C ASP A 389 -23.17 12.72 19.17
N ARG A 390 -22.62 11.80 19.93
CA ARG A 390 -21.95 10.53 19.60
C ARG A 390 -22.74 9.54 18.71
N ALA A 391 -21.95 8.73 18.00
CA ALA A 391 -22.05 7.28 17.80
C ALA A 391 -23.30 6.67 17.12
N ALA A 392 -23.05 5.87 16.08
CA ALA A 392 -23.72 4.58 15.89
C ALA A 392 -22.92 3.67 14.94
N VAL A 393 -22.55 2.51 15.46
CA VAL A 393 -22.13 1.29 14.73
C VAL A 393 -23.34 0.35 14.73
N ALA A 394 -23.36 -0.58 13.76
CA ALA A 394 -24.25 -1.75 13.61
C ALA A 394 -25.60 -1.44 12.94
N ALA A 395 -26.25 -2.34 12.19
CA ALA A 395 -26.00 -3.64 11.56
C ALA A 395 -27.33 -4.01 10.88
N LEU A 396 -27.36 -4.91 9.90
CA LEU A 396 -28.47 -5.83 9.53
C LEU A 396 -28.01 -6.57 8.24
N ALA A 397 -27.69 -7.87 8.28
CA ALA A 397 -28.61 -9.03 8.16
C ALA A 397 -29.36 -9.10 6.81
N ALA A 398 -29.72 -10.23 6.19
CA ALA A 398 -29.24 -11.61 6.08
C ALA A 398 -30.26 -12.33 5.16
N LYS A 399 -29.76 -13.02 4.10
CA LYS A 399 -30.30 -14.27 3.46
C LYS A 399 -31.71 -14.27 2.78
N PRO A 400 -32.16 -15.37 2.10
CA PRO A 400 -31.50 -16.48 1.36
C PRO A 400 -32.22 -16.93 0.03
N ARG A 401 -31.70 -18.02 -0.59
CA ARG A 401 -32.30 -19.04 -1.51
C ARG A 401 -31.95 -18.82 -3.00
N GLY A 402 -31.58 -19.81 -3.82
CA GLY A 402 -31.39 -21.27 -3.72
C GLY A 402 -30.79 -21.76 -5.06
N GLY A 403 -30.06 -22.89 -5.08
CA GLY A 403 -29.55 -23.52 -6.33
C GLY A 403 -30.55 -24.49 -6.96
N PRO A 404 -30.13 -25.52 -7.73
CA PRO A 404 -28.98 -25.65 -8.62
C PRO A 404 -29.34 -26.25 -10.02
N GLY A 405 -28.38 -26.30 -10.94
CA GLY A 405 -28.45 -27.03 -12.23
C GLY A 405 -27.75 -26.22 -13.32
N GLY A 406 -26.84 -26.70 -14.17
CA GLY A 406 -26.46 -28.05 -14.53
C GLY A 406 -26.33 -28.09 -16.06
N LEU A 407 -25.11 -28.40 -16.54
CA LEU A 407 -24.74 -28.96 -17.86
C LEU A 407 -24.43 -28.02 -19.06
N ALA A 408 -23.27 -28.33 -19.66
CA ALA A 408 -22.87 -28.32 -21.09
C ALA A 408 -22.95 -26.98 -21.87
N GLY A 409 -21.95 -26.52 -22.61
CA GLY A 409 -20.96 -27.23 -23.42
C GLY A 409 -21.33 -27.13 -24.91
N ALA A 410 -20.89 -26.08 -25.61
CA ALA A 410 -20.80 -26.03 -27.08
C ALA A 410 -19.97 -24.81 -27.55
N PRO A 411 -19.35 -24.85 -28.75
CA PRO A 411 -18.06 -24.22 -29.04
C PRO A 411 -18.15 -22.90 -29.83
N VAL A 412 -17.04 -22.14 -29.75
CA VAL A 412 -16.75 -20.95 -30.56
C VAL A 412 -16.37 -21.38 -31.98
N THR A 413 -17.11 -20.91 -32.97
CA THR A 413 -16.79 -21.01 -34.40
C THR A 413 -16.21 -19.69 -34.92
N VAL A 414 -15.02 -19.78 -35.50
CA VAL A 414 -14.39 -18.77 -36.35
C VAL A 414 -14.83 -19.02 -37.80
N PRO A 415 -15.09 -17.97 -38.60
CA PRO A 415 -14.89 -18.07 -40.04
C PRO A 415 -13.86 -17.04 -40.55
N GLY A 416 -12.96 -17.55 -41.40
CA GLY A 416 -12.02 -16.78 -42.21
C GLY A 416 -12.65 -16.19 -43.49
N PRO A 417 -11.81 -15.72 -44.44
CA PRO A 417 -12.04 -14.47 -45.17
C PRO A 417 -12.53 -14.64 -46.62
N GLY A 418 -13.14 -13.59 -47.17
CA GLY A 418 -13.30 -13.41 -48.61
C GLY A 418 -14.44 -12.47 -49.01
N GLY A 419 -14.18 -11.53 -49.93
CA GLY A 419 -15.23 -10.86 -50.71
C GLY A 419 -14.98 -9.37 -50.97
N ARG A 420 -14.74 -9.03 -52.23
CA ARG A 420 -14.36 -7.70 -52.76
C ARG A 420 -15.59 -6.83 -53.14
N SER A 421 -15.26 -5.58 -53.50
CA SER A 421 -16.03 -4.61 -54.32
C SER A 421 -17.11 -3.80 -53.55
N ASN A 422 -17.33 -2.50 -53.75
CA ASN A 422 -17.01 -1.55 -54.82
C ASN A 422 -16.91 -0.11 -54.25
N GLY A 423 -16.19 0.77 -54.96
CA GLY A 423 -15.90 2.14 -54.53
C GLY A 423 -16.97 3.20 -54.85
N SER A 424 -16.73 4.40 -54.32
CA SER A 424 -17.12 5.67 -54.93
C SER A 424 -16.28 6.81 -54.34
N ALA A 425 -15.86 7.72 -55.22
CA ALA A 425 -14.92 8.80 -54.99
C ALA A 425 -15.56 10.02 -54.31
N VAL A 426 -14.81 10.70 -53.43
CA VAL A 426 -15.02 12.11 -53.09
C VAL A 426 -13.66 12.84 -53.06
N ARG A 427 -13.63 14.00 -53.70
CA ARG A 427 -12.50 14.92 -53.94
C ARG A 427 -12.07 15.72 -52.69
N PRO A 428 -10.90 16.42 -52.71
CA PRO A 428 -10.23 16.93 -51.52
C PRO A 428 -10.83 18.26 -51.04
N GLY A 429 -11.15 18.33 -49.73
CA GLY A 429 -11.52 19.55 -49.03
C GLY A 429 -10.33 20.11 -48.26
N ALA A 430 -10.11 21.42 -48.42
CA ALA A 430 -9.01 22.17 -47.87
C ALA A 430 -8.98 22.25 -46.33
N GLY A 431 -7.77 22.19 -45.79
CA GLY A 431 -7.28 23.03 -44.68
C GLY A 431 -8.09 23.04 -43.38
N ALA A 432 -7.97 21.98 -42.58
CA ALA A 432 -8.13 22.08 -41.14
C ALA A 432 -6.77 21.76 -40.49
N THR A 433 -6.07 22.80 -40.05
CA THR A 433 -4.88 22.67 -39.18
C THR A 433 -5.32 22.08 -37.85
N GLY A 434 -5.26 20.76 -37.74
CA GLY A 434 -5.33 20.04 -36.47
C GLY A 434 -4.10 20.33 -35.61
N PRO A 435 -4.19 20.14 -34.28
CA PRO A 435 -3.09 20.41 -33.36
C PRO A 435 -1.87 19.57 -33.70
N ILE A 436 -0.71 20.22 -33.72
CA ILE A 436 0.59 19.66 -34.11
C ILE A 436 0.92 18.45 -33.20
N PRO A 437 1.15 17.25 -33.76
CA PRO A 437 1.57 16.08 -32.99
C PRO A 437 2.97 16.29 -32.39
N GLY A 438 3.13 16.02 -31.09
CA GLY A 438 4.41 16.05 -30.38
C GLY A 438 4.61 17.16 -29.34
N ALA A 439 3.80 18.23 -29.36
CA ALA A 439 3.94 19.37 -28.44
C ALA A 439 3.33 19.14 -27.03
N GLY A 440 2.50 18.10 -26.86
CA GLY A 440 1.67 17.94 -25.65
C GLY A 440 2.33 17.23 -24.46
N GLN A 441 3.26 16.30 -24.67
CA GLN A 441 3.77 15.45 -23.56
C GLN A 441 4.72 16.21 -22.61
N GLY A 442 5.54 17.13 -23.14
CA GLY A 442 6.45 17.94 -22.32
C GLY A 442 5.70 18.86 -21.35
N LEU A 443 4.63 19.51 -21.83
CA LEU A 443 3.81 20.45 -21.05
C LEU A 443 2.96 19.75 -19.99
N VAL A 444 2.39 18.56 -20.31
CA VAL A 444 1.68 17.73 -19.32
C VAL A 444 2.62 17.30 -18.19
N GLY A 445 3.84 16.85 -18.52
CA GLY A 445 4.84 16.48 -17.52
C GLY A 445 5.34 17.67 -16.69
N LEU A 446 5.34 18.90 -17.22
CA LEU A 446 5.62 20.10 -16.41
C LEU A 446 4.46 20.43 -15.46
N ALA A 447 3.21 20.28 -15.91
CA ALA A 447 2.03 20.53 -15.09
C ALA A 447 1.94 19.55 -13.90
N GLU A 448 2.19 18.27 -14.14
CA GLU A 448 2.26 17.25 -13.08
C GLU A 448 3.38 17.55 -12.07
N ARG A 449 4.56 17.96 -12.54
CA ARG A 449 5.67 18.34 -11.66
C ARG A 449 5.39 19.59 -10.83
N ALA A 450 4.75 20.60 -11.42
CA ALA A 450 4.30 21.78 -10.68
C ALA A 450 3.29 21.38 -9.60
N ALA A 451 2.33 20.50 -9.92
CA ALA A 451 1.33 20.00 -8.97
C ALA A 451 1.95 19.19 -7.82
N LEU A 452 2.94 18.32 -8.11
CA LEU A 452 3.68 17.57 -7.09
C LEU A 452 4.48 18.48 -6.14
N ALA A 453 4.92 19.64 -6.62
CA ALA A 453 5.55 20.66 -5.79
C ALA A 453 4.53 21.55 -5.05
N GLY A 454 3.22 21.27 -5.12
CA GLY A 454 2.15 22.08 -4.54
C GLY A 454 1.83 23.36 -5.32
N GLY A 455 2.38 23.51 -6.53
CA GLY A 455 2.17 24.62 -7.43
C GLY A 455 1.11 24.34 -8.50
N ARG A 456 0.98 25.27 -9.44
CA ARG A 456 0.10 25.16 -10.62
C ARG A 456 0.81 25.70 -11.84
N LEU A 457 0.51 25.14 -13.01
CA LEU A 457 1.03 25.58 -14.29
C LEU A 457 -0.11 25.69 -15.28
N VAL A 458 -0.15 26.79 -16.02
CA VAL A 458 -1.10 27.09 -17.07
C VAL A 458 -0.30 27.47 -18.31
N HIS A 459 -0.78 27.03 -19.47
CA HIS A 459 -0.23 27.45 -20.75
C HIS A 459 -1.36 27.91 -21.66
N THR A 460 -1.12 28.95 -22.45
CA THR A 460 -2.03 29.46 -23.47
C THR A 460 -1.27 29.65 -24.78
N ALA A 461 -1.96 29.40 -25.89
CA ALA A 461 -1.49 29.71 -27.23
C ALA A 461 -2.63 30.43 -27.94
N ASP A 462 -2.50 31.74 -28.13
CA ASP A 462 -3.50 32.61 -28.75
C ASP A 462 -2.85 33.54 -29.79
N GLY A 463 -3.62 34.49 -30.33
CA GLY A 463 -3.16 35.43 -31.34
C GLY A 463 -2.01 36.34 -30.90
N ASP A 464 -1.78 36.49 -29.58
CA ASP A 464 -0.72 37.31 -29.01
C ASP A 464 0.57 36.52 -28.76
N GLY A 465 0.49 35.18 -28.68
CA GLY A 465 1.65 34.31 -28.59
C GLY A 465 1.42 33.01 -27.83
N PHE A 466 2.51 32.30 -27.59
CA PHE A 466 2.57 31.22 -26.60
C PHE A 466 3.00 31.79 -25.25
N HIS A 467 2.25 31.48 -24.20
CA HIS A 467 2.55 31.90 -22.83
C HIS A 467 2.44 30.71 -21.87
N LEU A 468 3.49 30.50 -21.09
CA LEU A 468 3.58 29.51 -20.02
C LEU A 468 3.70 30.26 -18.70
N ARG A 469 2.76 30.05 -17.77
CA ARG A 469 2.78 30.65 -16.43
C ARG A 469 2.66 29.57 -15.37
N ALA A 470 3.62 29.53 -14.46
CA ALA A 470 3.60 28.65 -13.31
C ALA A 470 3.68 29.44 -12.00
N TRP A 471 2.94 29.00 -10.99
CA TRP A 471 3.07 29.46 -9.61
C TRP A 471 3.50 28.29 -8.75
N LEU A 472 4.54 28.48 -7.94
CA LEU A 472 5.13 27.47 -7.08
C LEU A 472 5.18 27.99 -5.63
N PRO A 473 4.89 27.14 -4.63
CA PRO A 473 4.94 27.56 -3.24
C PRO A 473 6.39 27.81 -2.78
N TRP A 474 6.55 28.85 -1.96
CA TRP A 474 7.83 29.24 -1.33
C TRP A 474 7.75 29.18 0.20
N GLY A 475 6.56 29.33 0.79
CA GLY A 475 6.30 29.55 2.23
C GLY A 475 7.29 28.99 3.27
N ARG A 476 7.48 29.79 4.35
CA ARG A 476 8.39 29.56 5.48
C ARG A 476 8.39 28.11 5.96
N PRO A 477 9.55 27.54 6.36
CA PRO A 477 9.59 26.22 6.99
C PRO A 477 8.59 26.21 8.15
N SER A 478 7.69 25.24 8.16
CA SER A 478 6.77 25.04 9.27
C SER A 478 7.61 24.89 10.54
N ARG A 479 7.45 25.81 11.51
CA ARG A 479 7.87 25.56 12.88
C ARG A 479 7.15 24.29 13.30
N THR A 480 7.92 23.23 13.42
CA THR A 480 7.55 22.04 14.17
C THR A 480 7.56 22.47 15.63
N GLU A 481 6.36 22.66 16.20
CA GLU A 481 6.11 22.53 17.63
C GLU A 481 5.56 21.13 17.91
#